data_AF-A0A3D5L0L4-F1
#
_entry.id   AF-A0A3D5L0L4-F1
#
_cell.length_a   1.000
_cell.length_b   1.000
_cell.length_c   1.000
_cell.angle_alpha   90.00
_cell.angle_beta   90.00
_cell.angle_gamma   90.00
#
_symmetry.space_group_name_H-M   'P 1'
#
loop_
_entity.id
_entity.type
_entity.pdbx_description
1 polymer ?
#
loop_
_entity_poly.entity_id
_entity_poly.type
_entity_poly.pdbx_seq_one_letter_code
_entity_poly.pdbx_strand_id
1 'polypeptide(L)'
;MVVDTPGNLNEDTLLCIFQRADVAITPFGYDTTSWESLKLYRKFLRLMKQDKIETPDHKLIDNPYKAHFDLFFILNKFDSRIGKAIEHELWSDMDLILSNEGTLAPPIKYLATMMHINTLYFEKGQLEAVQNCFQFIYRQIFNEI
;
A
#
# COMPACT_ATOMS: atom_id res chain seq x y z
N MET A 1 -5.59 -14.75 6.60
CA MET A 1 -6.83 -13.97 6.86
C MET A 1 -6.66 -12.62 6.18
N VAL A 2 -7.72 -12.07 5.56
CA VAL A 2 -7.68 -10.72 4.98
C VAL A 2 -8.50 -9.80 5.88
N VAL A 3 -7.96 -8.64 6.22
CA VAL A 3 -8.61 -7.62 7.04
C VAL A 3 -8.61 -6.33 6.25
N ASP A 4 -9.79 -5.74 6.07
CA ASP A 4 -9.91 -4.39 5.53
C ASP A 4 -9.80 -3.39 6.68
N THR A 5 -8.90 -2.42 6.56
CA THR A 5 -8.58 -1.48 7.63
C THR A 5 -9.13 -0.09 7.33
N PRO A 6 -9.64 0.63 8.34
CA PRO A 6 -10.02 2.02 8.17
C PRO A 6 -8.81 2.89 7.82
N GLY A 7 -9.02 3.97 7.07
CA GLY A 7 -7.96 4.88 6.62
C GLY A 7 -7.44 5.85 7.70
N ASN A 8 -8.01 5.82 8.91
CA ASN A 8 -7.66 6.73 9.99
C ASN A 8 -6.57 6.13 10.88
N LEU A 9 -5.36 6.70 10.82
CA LEU A 9 -4.21 6.22 11.60
C LEU A 9 -4.29 6.51 13.10
N ASN A 10 -5.26 7.31 13.55
CA ASN A 10 -5.45 7.62 14.96
C ASN A 10 -6.26 6.55 15.72
N GLU A 11 -6.61 5.45 15.06
CA GLU A 11 -7.35 4.36 15.69
C GLU A 11 -6.39 3.34 16.33
N ASP A 12 -6.45 3.21 17.66
CA ASP A 12 -5.59 2.31 18.43
C ASP A 12 -5.67 0.84 17.96
N THR A 13 -6.81 0.43 17.41
CA THR A 13 -7.02 -0.92 16.87
C THR A 13 -6.08 -1.22 15.69
N LEU A 14 -5.72 -0.20 14.91
CA LEU A 14 -4.91 -0.34 13.71
C LEU A 14 -3.49 -0.81 14.04
N LEU A 15 -2.94 -0.31 15.16
CA LEU A 15 -1.65 -0.73 15.69
C LEU A 15 -1.62 -2.24 15.93
N CYS A 16 -2.65 -2.77 16.61
CA CYS A 16 -2.75 -4.19 16.93
C CYS A 16 -2.85 -5.06 15.66
N ILE A 17 -3.47 -4.55 14.59
CA ILE A 17 -3.56 -5.23 13.30
C ILE A 17 -2.17 -5.30 12.66
N PHE A 18 -1.45 -4.18 12.55
CA PHE A 18 -0.10 -4.17 11.96
C PHE A 18 0.90 -5.04 12.71
N GLN A 19 0.85 -5.09 14.05
CA GLN A 19 1.74 -5.95 14.84
C GLN A 19 1.50 -7.45 14.62
N ARG A 20 0.32 -7.83 14.13
CA ARG A 20 -0.07 -9.23 13.88
C ARG A 20 -0.12 -9.59 12.40
N ALA A 21 0.01 -8.60 11.52
CA ALA A 21 -0.04 -8.82 10.09
C ALA A 21 1.29 -9.41 9.62
N ASP A 22 1.23 -10.44 8.79
CA ASP A 22 2.40 -10.94 8.05
C ASP A 22 2.68 -10.05 6.83
N VAL A 23 1.62 -9.44 6.27
CA VAL A 23 1.68 -8.66 5.03
C VAL A 23 0.75 -7.45 5.14
N ALA A 24 1.25 -6.29 4.71
CA ALA A 24 0.48 -5.08 4.51
C ALA A 24 0.40 -4.76 3.02
N ILE A 25 -0.82 -4.59 2.50
CA ILE A 25 -1.08 -4.23 1.11
C ILE A 25 -1.70 -2.84 1.07
N THR A 26 -1.03 -1.89 0.42
CA THR A 26 -1.41 -0.49 0.42
C THR A 26 -1.72 -0.02 -1.00
N PRO A 27 -3.01 0.10 -1.37
CA PRO A 27 -3.38 0.73 -2.62
C PRO A 27 -3.12 2.24 -2.55
N PHE A 28 -2.62 2.82 -3.65
CA PHE A 28 -2.41 4.26 -3.78
C PHE A 28 -2.76 4.75 -5.19
N GLY A 29 -2.98 6.05 -5.33
CA GLY A 29 -3.10 6.74 -6.61
C GLY A 29 -1.97 7.76 -6.80
N TYR A 30 -1.75 8.17 -8.04
CA TYR A 30 -0.78 9.22 -8.39
C TYR A 30 -1.27 10.64 -8.12
N ASP A 31 -2.51 10.80 -7.66
CA ASP A 31 -3.04 12.10 -7.30
C ASP A 31 -2.40 12.66 -6.02
N THR A 32 -2.42 13.99 -5.88
CA THR A 32 -1.78 14.69 -4.77
C THR A 32 -2.36 14.31 -3.41
N THR A 33 -3.65 14.01 -3.34
CA THR A 33 -4.33 13.66 -2.08
C THR A 33 -3.89 12.29 -1.59
N SER A 34 -3.80 11.32 -2.50
CA SER A 34 -3.19 10.01 -2.24
C SER A 34 -1.75 10.16 -1.75
N TRP A 35 -0.94 11.00 -2.40
CA TRP A 35 0.46 11.18 -2.02
C TRP A 35 0.62 11.80 -0.62
N GLU A 36 -0.14 12.84 -0.27
CA GLU A 36 -0.07 13.44 1.07
C GLU A 36 -0.46 12.45 2.16
N SER A 37 -1.53 11.67 1.94
CA SER A 37 -1.95 10.60 2.87
C SER A 37 -0.86 9.54 3.02
N LEU A 38 -0.22 9.18 1.91
CA LEU A 38 0.85 8.18 1.89
C LEU A 38 2.10 8.65 2.63
N LYS A 39 2.46 9.95 2.58
CA LYS A 39 3.61 10.47 3.35
C LYS A 39 3.46 10.23 4.85
N LEU A 40 2.29 10.53 5.41
CA LEU A 40 2.03 10.32 6.84
C LEU A 40 2.04 8.83 7.17
N TYR A 41 1.36 8.03 6.35
CA TYR A 41 1.30 6.58 6.51
C TYR A 41 2.68 5.92 6.45
N ARG A 42 3.52 6.29 5.47
CA ARG A 42 4.89 5.80 5.36
C ARG A 42 5.75 6.15 6.57
N LYS A 43 5.58 7.36 7.12
CA LYS A 43 6.24 7.73 8.39
C LYS A 43 5.82 6.79 9.51
N PHE A 44 4.53 6.51 9.63
CA PHE A 44 4.00 5.53 10.59
C PHE A 44 4.60 4.13 10.38
N LEU A 45 4.59 3.60 9.15
CA LEU A 45 5.15 2.27 8.85
C LEU A 45 6.64 2.16 9.19
N ARG A 46 7.43 3.21 8.93
CA ARG A 46 8.85 3.22 9.30
C ARG A 46 9.04 3.16 10.81
N LEU A 47 8.25 3.90 11.58
CA LEU A 47 8.28 3.84 13.05
C LEU A 47 7.92 2.43 13.55
N MET A 48 6.93 1.79 12.94
CA MET A 48 6.52 0.42 13.28
C MET A 48 7.61 -0.62 12.99
N LYS A 49 8.43 -0.41 11.95
CA LYS A 49 9.52 -1.34 11.59
C LYS A 49 10.83 -1.10 12.35
N GLN A 50 10.97 0.02 13.06
CA GLN A 50 12.19 0.36 13.81
C GLN A 50 12.31 -0.48 15.09
N ASP A 51 13.54 -0.85 15.43
CA ASP A 51 13.84 -1.54 16.70
C ASP A 51 13.73 -0.63 17.92
N LYS A 52 14.06 0.65 17.73
CA LYS A 52 14.07 1.66 18.79
C LYS A 52 13.35 2.92 18.34
N ILE A 53 12.64 3.54 19.26
CA ILE A 53 11.97 4.82 19.04
C ILE A 53 12.47 5.85 20.04
N GLU A 54 12.47 7.11 19.61
CA GLU A 54 12.78 8.25 20.46
C GLU A 54 11.51 8.74 21.15
N THR A 55 11.55 8.84 22.48
CA THR A 55 10.46 9.41 23.28
C THR A 55 10.51 10.94 23.25
N PRO A 56 9.44 11.66 23.64
CA PRO A 56 9.47 13.12 23.80
C PRO A 56 10.61 13.66 24.69
N ASP A 57 11.08 12.86 25.66
CA ASP A 57 12.22 13.19 26.53
C ASP A 57 13.61 12.86 25.90
N HIS A 58 13.68 12.66 24.58
CA HIS A 58 14.90 12.33 23.82
C HIS A 58 15.62 11.04 24.25
N LYS A 59 14.89 10.09 24.85
CA LYS A 59 15.43 8.77 25.20
C LYS A 59 15.10 7.77 24.10
N LEU A 60 16.09 6.95 23.74
CA LEU A 60 15.90 5.79 22.88
C LEU A 60 15.46 4.60 23.73
N ILE A 61 14.27 4.10 23.44
CA ILE A 61 13.71 2.90 24.06
C ILE A 61 13.46 1.83 23.00
N ASP A 62 13.40 0.56 23.41
CA ASP A 62 12.96 -0.51 22.53
C ASP A 62 11.52 -0.25 22.09
N ASN A 63 11.23 -0.45 20.80
CA ASN A 63 9.95 -0.11 20.22
C ASN A 63 8.85 -1.10 20.67
N PRO A 64 7.90 -0.69 21.54
CA PRO A 64 6.82 -1.58 21.98
C PRO A 64 5.81 -1.85 20.85
N TYR A 65 5.87 -1.05 19.79
CA TYR A 65 4.98 -1.09 18.63
C TYR A 65 5.61 -1.81 17.44
N LYS A 66 6.75 -2.47 17.65
CA LYS A 66 7.46 -3.16 16.58
C LYS A 66 6.54 -4.14 15.86
N ALA A 67 6.54 -4.08 14.54
CA ALA A 67 5.79 -4.97 13.67
C ALA A 67 6.69 -5.52 12.56
N HIS A 68 6.39 -6.75 12.16
CA HIS A 68 7.11 -7.47 11.11
C HIS A 68 6.12 -7.86 10.03
N PHE A 69 6.08 -7.06 8.96
CA PHE A 69 5.25 -7.35 7.80
C PHE A 69 5.98 -6.98 6.51
N ASP A 70 5.74 -7.78 5.48
CA ASP A 70 6.08 -7.43 4.11
C ASP A 70 5.11 -6.37 3.61
N LEU A 71 5.64 -5.36 2.90
CA LEU A 71 4.85 -4.22 2.44
C LEU A 71 4.74 -4.27 0.92
N PHE A 72 3.51 -4.27 0.41
CA PHE A 72 3.22 -4.16 -1.01
C PHE A 72 2.47 -2.86 -1.28
N PHE A 73 2.94 -2.12 -2.28
CA PHE A 73 2.24 -0.95 -2.80
C PHE A 73 1.58 -1.31 -4.13
N ILE A 74 0.30 -0.97 -4.26
CA ILE A 74 -0.47 -1.21 -5.48
C ILE A 74 -0.91 0.12 -6.06
N LEU A 75 -0.38 0.48 -7.22
CA LEU A 75 -0.92 1.60 -7.97
C LEU A 75 -2.32 1.23 -8.49
N ASN A 76 -3.33 1.88 -7.96
CA ASN A 76 -4.73 1.65 -8.29
C ASN A 76 -5.25 2.74 -9.24
N LYS A 77 -6.19 2.36 -10.12
CA LYS A 77 -6.80 3.25 -11.12
C LYS A 77 -5.78 3.91 -12.05
N PHE A 78 -4.73 3.20 -12.42
CA PHE A 78 -3.72 3.72 -13.34
C PHE A 78 -4.30 3.95 -14.74
N ASP A 79 -4.11 5.14 -15.30
CA ASP A 79 -4.41 5.45 -16.69
C ASP A 79 -3.16 6.06 -17.34
N SER A 80 -2.63 5.40 -18.37
CA SER A 80 -1.41 5.84 -19.06
C SER A 80 -1.65 7.01 -20.01
N ARG A 81 -2.91 7.42 -20.22
CA ARG A 81 -3.28 8.50 -21.15
C ARG A 81 -3.40 9.86 -20.46
N ILE A 82 -3.34 9.88 -19.13
CA ILE A 82 -3.41 11.09 -18.33
C ILE A 82 -2.02 11.44 -17.82
N GLY A 83 -1.83 12.71 -17.48
CA GLY A 83 -0.56 13.23 -16.97
C GLY A 83 0.13 14.17 -17.95
N LYS A 84 0.66 15.26 -17.41
CA LYS A 84 1.65 16.12 -18.06
C LYS A 84 3.04 15.54 -17.83
N ALA A 85 4.02 15.94 -18.64
CA ALA A 85 5.41 15.50 -18.48
C ALA A 85 5.96 15.68 -17.05
N ILE A 86 5.65 16.80 -16.41
CA ILE A 86 6.03 17.09 -15.01
C ILE A 86 5.36 16.11 -14.02
N GLU A 87 4.11 15.72 -14.27
CA GLU A 87 3.40 14.78 -13.41
C GLU A 87 4.03 13.39 -13.53
N HIS A 88 4.44 12.96 -14.73
CA HIS A 88 5.16 11.70 -14.90
C HIS A 88 6.51 11.64 -14.19
N GLU A 89 7.24 12.76 -14.11
CA GLU A 89 8.47 12.86 -13.33
C GLU A 89 8.17 12.66 -11.84
N LEU A 90 7.16 13.35 -11.30
CA LEU A 90 6.71 13.16 -9.92
C LEU A 90 6.28 11.72 -9.63
N TRP A 91 5.61 11.05 -10.57
CA TRP A 91 5.20 9.65 -10.41
C TRP A 91 6.41 8.72 -10.36
N SER A 92 7.44 9.00 -11.16
CA SER A 92 8.70 8.24 -11.14
C SER A 92 9.42 8.40 -9.80
N ASP A 93 9.40 9.61 -9.23
CA ASP A 93 9.94 9.87 -7.89
C ASP A 93 9.13 9.14 -6.80
N MET A 94 7.80 9.13 -6.92
CA MET A 94 6.93 8.36 -6.01
C MET A 94 7.27 6.87 -6.07
N ASP A 95 7.39 6.28 -7.26
CA ASP A 95 7.74 4.88 -7.43
C ASP A 95 9.12 4.56 -6.85
N LEU A 96 10.11 5.42 -7.06
CA LEU A 96 11.44 5.25 -6.48
C LEU A 96 11.38 5.27 -4.94
N ILE A 97 10.59 6.18 -4.36
CA ILE A 97 10.45 6.27 -2.92
C ILE A 97 9.76 5.03 -2.35
N LEU A 98 8.69 4.55 -3.00
CA LEU A 98 7.91 3.40 -2.52
C LEU A 98 8.67 2.08 -2.67
N SER A 99 9.42 1.91 -3.76
CA SER A 99 10.26 0.71 -3.98
C SER A 99 11.38 0.57 -2.97
N ASN A 100 11.83 1.66 -2.35
CA ASN A 100 12.82 1.61 -1.26
C ASN A 100 12.22 1.17 0.08
N GLU A 101 10.89 1.24 0.25
CA GLU A 101 10.20 0.95 1.51
C GLU A 101 9.41 -0.38 1.47
N GLY A 102 9.08 -0.86 0.27
CA GLY A 102 8.33 -2.09 0.02
C GLY A 102 8.34 -2.49 -1.45
N THR A 103 7.55 -3.49 -1.79
CA THR A 103 7.46 -4.04 -3.15
C THR A 103 6.35 -3.33 -3.93
N LEU A 104 6.68 -2.74 -5.08
CA LEU A 104 5.68 -2.24 -6.02
C LEU A 104 5.13 -3.41 -6.85
N ALA A 105 3.83 -3.67 -6.69
CA ALA A 105 3.13 -4.67 -7.48
C ALA A 105 2.72 -4.09 -8.85
N PRO A 106 2.45 -4.95 -9.86
CA PRO A 106 1.91 -4.49 -11.14
C PRO A 106 0.68 -3.60 -10.96
N PRO A 107 0.57 -2.49 -11.70
CA PRO A 107 -0.50 -1.52 -11.52
C PRO A 107 -1.85 -2.09 -11.96
N ILE A 108 -2.92 -1.70 -11.25
CA ILE A 108 -4.29 -1.99 -11.63
C ILE A 108 -4.81 -0.84 -12.50
N LYS A 109 -5.09 -1.14 -13.77
CA LYS A 109 -5.57 -0.16 -14.72
C LYS A 109 -6.96 0.35 -14.37
N TYR A 110 -7.22 1.61 -14.67
CA TYR A 110 -8.56 2.17 -14.61
C TYR A 110 -9.46 1.51 -15.65
N LEU A 111 -10.58 0.95 -15.20
CA LEU A 111 -11.68 0.51 -16.05
C LEU A 111 -12.99 1.08 -15.49
N ALA A 112 -13.83 1.65 -16.36
CA ALA A 112 -15.12 2.19 -15.93
C ALA A 112 -16.00 1.11 -15.27
N THR A 113 -15.92 -0.14 -15.74
CA THR A 113 -16.64 -1.27 -15.14
C THR A 113 -16.20 -1.57 -13.72
N MET A 114 -14.96 -1.23 -13.31
CA MET A 114 -14.53 -1.37 -11.91
C MET A 114 -15.26 -0.42 -10.95
N MET A 115 -15.94 0.61 -11.46
CA MET A 115 -16.79 1.49 -10.63
C MET A 115 -18.18 0.88 -10.37
N HIS A 116 -18.59 -0.10 -11.17
CA HIS A 116 -19.83 -0.84 -11.00
C HIS A 116 -19.54 -2.14 -10.25
N ILE A 117 -19.46 -2.02 -8.92
CA ILE A 117 -19.20 -3.16 -8.05
C ILE A 117 -20.48 -3.98 -7.89
N ASN A 118 -20.41 -5.26 -8.24
CA ASN A 118 -21.42 -6.25 -7.91
C ASN A 118 -20.87 -7.15 -6.80
N THR A 119 -21.63 -7.32 -5.72
CA THR A 119 -21.23 -8.14 -4.56
C THR A 119 -21.38 -9.65 -4.80
N LEU A 120 -22.10 -10.06 -5.86
CA LEU A 120 -22.41 -11.46 -6.15
C LEU A 120 -21.42 -12.11 -7.12
N TYR A 121 -20.88 -11.35 -8.06
CA TYR A 121 -19.95 -11.87 -9.06
C TYR A 121 -19.07 -10.76 -9.63
N PHE A 122 -17.92 -11.16 -10.15
CA PHE A 122 -17.04 -10.30 -10.94
C PHE A 122 -17.25 -10.56 -12.42
N GLU A 123 -17.27 -9.48 -13.22
CA GLU A 123 -17.23 -9.59 -14.66
C GLU A 123 -15.84 -10.02 -15.13
N LYS A 124 -15.76 -10.72 -16.27
CA LYS A 124 -14.50 -11.20 -16.83
C LYS A 124 -13.45 -10.09 -16.99
N GLY A 125 -13.86 -8.91 -17.48
CA GLY A 125 -12.95 -7.77 -17.65
C GLY A 125 -12.43 -7.20 -16.32
N GLN A 126 -13.22 -7.27 -15.24
CA GLN A 126 -12.78 -6.84 -13.91
C GLN A 126 -11.72 -7.80 -13.36
N LEU A 127 -11.94 -9.11 -13.54
CA LEU A 127 -10.97 -10.14 -13.14
C LEU A 127 -9.64 -9.99 -13.89
N GLU A 128 -9.69 -9.85 -15.22
CA GLU A 128 -8.51 -9.67 -16.06
C GLU A 128 -7.69 -8.43 -15.66
N ALA A 129 -8.36 -7.36 -15.23
CA ALA A 129 -7.71 -6.10 -14.85
C ALA A 129 -6.87 -6.23 -13.57
N VAL A 130 -7.31 -7.07 -12.64
CA VAL A 130 -6.66 -7.23 -11.33
C VAL A 130 -5.75 -8.46 -11.26
N GLN A 131 -5.96 -9.43 -12.16
CA GLN A 131 -5.32 -10.74 -12.12
C GLN A 131 -3.80 -10.66 -12.01
N ASN A 132 -3.13 -9.86 -12.84
CA ASN A 132 -1.67 -9.75 -12.83
C ASN A 132 -1.13 -9.24 -11.48
N CYS A 133 -1.81 -8.27 -10.87
CA CYS A 133 -1.43 -7.69 -9.59
C CYS A 133 -1.58 -8.72 -8.45
N PHE A 134 -2.77 -9.32 -8.33
CA PHE A 134 -3.05 -10.26 -7.26
C PHE A 134 -2.27 -11.58 -7.41
N GLN A 135 -2.06 -12.08 -8.65
CA GLN A 135 -1.21 -13.25 -8.87
C GLN A 135 0.24 -12.96 -8.50
N PHE A 136 0.77 -11.78 -8.82
CA PHE A 136 2.11 -11.38 -8.41
C PHE A 136 2.24 -11.39 -6.88
N ILE A 137 1.31 -10.73 -6.17
CA ILE A 137 1.32 -10.68 -4.70
C ILE A 137 1.19 -12.08 -4.11
N TYR A 138 0.27 -12.90 -4.64
CA TYR A 138 0.06 -14.26 -4.18
C TYR A 138 1.34 -15.10 -4.27
N ARG A 139 2.03 -15.05 -5.41
CA ARG A 139 3.30 -15.77 -5.60
C ARG A 139 4.38 -15.32 -4.63
N GLN A 140 4.47 -14.02 -4.37
CA GLN A 140 5.44 -13.47 -3.41
C GLN A 140 5.15 -13.93 -1.97
N ILE A 141 3.87 -13.93 -1.56
CA ILE A 141 3.48 -14.33 -0.20
C ILE A 141 3.71 -15.83 0.03
N PHE A 142 3.34 -16.67 -0.95
CA PHE A 142 3.37 -18.12 -0.78
C PHE A 142 4.64 -18.79 -1.36
N ASN A 143 5.59 -18.00 -1.87
CA ASN A 143 6.80 -18.47 -2.54
C ASN A 143 6.52 -19.47 -3.68
N GLU A 144 5.40 -19.29 -4.38
CA GLU A 144 5.05 -20.09 -5.54
C GLU A 144 5.73 -19.49 -6.79
N ILE A 145 6.63 -20.28 -7.41
CA ILE A 145 7.39 -19.91 -8.61
C ILE A 145 6.47 -19.88 -9.84
#